data_AF-D6K3S1-F1
#
_entry.id   AF-D6K3S1-F1
#
_cell.length_a   1.000
_cell.length_b   1.000
_cell.length_c   1.000
_cell.angle_alpha   90.00
_cell.angle_beta   90.00
_cell.angle_gamma   90.00
#
_symmetry.space_group_name_H-M   'P 1'
#
loop_
_entity.id
_entity.type
_entity.pdbx_description
1 polymer ?
#
loop_
_entity_poly.entity_id
_entity_poly.type
_entity_poly.pdbx_seq_one_letter_code
_entity_poly.pdbx_strand_id
1 'polypeptide(L)'
;MTDYEQAVGFWSYTHKDDELNRGRIRELAKRIADEYEAITAEKIRIFVDKENLDWGAEWDSRIKAALAGTTFFIPVVTPAFFKSLDCRREVLTFSGHAKSLGLSELLLPILYVSVPGLEKDSPDEVKSLIANCQYEDWTKLRLEDEESPAYRKAVARLAERLVAILERTLPVASKNEQDIESQEPEEATLVEVMAQMEEAFPRWVEVINEFAAVMESIGNEATGASEEIHQSDARGGGFAGRLRVSHQLAERIAEPVERFHALGNQYSTELVNVDPGVLTLIREARLQALSDEDRKQMNEFFSSVKGAVAASRANISSLREFSESVGSLKGLSKAMRPLAVKMESAVRQVLDGQAILDEWERLIDESES
;
A
#
# COMPACT_ATOMS: atom_id res chain seq x y z
N MET A 1 -25.63 -26.66 -5.03
CA MET A 1 -24.16 -26.55 -4.93
C MET A 1 -23.80 -25.29 -5.66
N THR A 2 -23.53 -24.24 -4.91
CA THR A 2 -23.25 -22.89 -5.41
C THR A 2 -21.87 -22.89 -6.07
N ASP A 3 -21.85 -22.37 -7.29
CA ASP A 3 -20.76 -22.39 -8.28
C ASP A 3 -19.67 -21.35 -7.95
N TYR A 4 -19.19 -21.33 -6.71
CA TYR A 4 -18.06 -20.49 -6.32
C TYR A 4 -16.75 -21.27 -6.53
N GLU A 5 -15.94 -20.79 -7.47
CA GLU A 5 -14.60 -21.31 -7.78
C GLU A 5 -13.73 -21.37 -6.51
N GLN A 6 -13.21 -22.56 -6.17
CA GLN A 6 -12.56 -22.85 -4.89
C GLN A 6 -11.31 -22.01 -4.63
N ALA A 7 -10.54 -21.62 -5.65
CA ALA A 7 -9.35 -20.78 -5.49
C ALA A 7 -9.29 -19.67 -6.55
N VAL A 8 -8.84 -18.49 -6.14
CA VAL A 8 -8.69 -17.32 -7.02
C VAL A 8 -7.38 -16.62 -6.82
N GLY A 9 -6.79 -16.14 -7.90
CA GLY A 9 -5.62 -15.28 -7.86
C GLY A 9 -5.91 -13.90 -8.47
N PHE A 10 -5.48 -12.84 -7.80
CA PHE A 10 -5.44 -11.50 -8.36
C PHE A 10 -4.03 -11.20 -8.85
N TRP A 11 -3.90 -10.91 -10.14
CA TRP A 11 -2.62 -10.68 -10.78
C TRP A 11 -2.39 -9.18 -10.99
N SER A 12 -1.60 -8.57 -10.12
CA SER A 12 -1.32 -7.13 -10.15
C SER A 12 -0.01 -6.84 -10.89
N TYR A 13 -0.08 -6.03 -11.95
CA TYR A 13 1.06 -5.70 -12.80
C TYR A 13 0.83 -4.37 -13.51
N THR A 14 1.88 -3.76 -14.07
CA THR A 14 1.71 -2.60 -14.95
C THR A 14 1.58 -3.04 -16.41
N HIS A 15 0.57 -2.52 -17.11
CA HIS A 15 0.37 -2.81 -18.55
C HIS A 15 1.62 -2.50 -19.37
N LYS A 16 2.28 -1.38 -19.06
CA LYS A 16 3.51 -0.97 -19.72
C LYS A 16 4.63 -2.01 -19.59
N ASP A 17 4.77 -2.64 -18.43
CA ASP A 17 5.78 -3.69 -18.27
C ASP A 17 5.44 -4.92 -19.11
N ASP A 18 4.17 -5.31 -19.21
CA ASP A 18 3.79 -6.45 -20.03
C ASP A 18 4.00 -6.17 -21.53
N GLU A 19 3.68 -4.96 -22.00
CA GLU A 19 3.98 -4.51 -23.36
C GLU A 19 5.49 -4.57 -23.66
N LEU A 20 6.31 -4.05 -22.75
CA LEU A 20 7.77 -4.08 -22.88
C LEU A 20 8.31 -5.52 -22.89
N ASN A 21 7.61 -6.45 -22.24
CA ASN A 21 7.95 -7.86 -22.20
C ASN A 21 7.14 -8.69 -23.22
N ARG A 22 6.46 -8.07 -24.19
CA ARG A 22 5.72 -8.75 -25.29
C ARG A 22 4.64 -9.73 -24.80
N GLY A 23 3.91 -9.40 -23.74
CA GLY A 23 2.82 -10.25 -23.24
C GLY A 23 3.23 -11.34 -22.26
N ARG A 24 4.54 -11.47 -21.96
CA ARG A 24 5.07 -12.56 -21.14
C ARG A 24 4.64 -12.53 -19.68
N ILE A 25 4.27 -11.35 -19.16
CA ILE A 25 3.79 -11.25 -17.77
C ILE A 25 2.39 -11.86 -17.67
N ARG A 26 1.50 -11.58 -18.63
CA ARG A 26 0.19 -12.23 -18.70
C ARG A 26 0.30 -13.72 -19.00
N GLU A 27 1.19 -14.11 -19.90
CA GLU A 27 1.40 -15.53 -20.23
C GLU A 27 1.91 -16.33 -19.04
N LEU A 28 2.76 -15.74 -18.19
CA LEU A 28 3.19 -16.36 -16.93
C LEU A 28 2.01 -16.69 -16.02
N ALA A 29 1.05 -15.77 -15.86
CA ALA A 29 -0.16 -16.01 -15.06
C ALA A 29 -0.93 -17.23 -15.57
N LYS A 30 -1.14 -17.29 -16.89
CA LYS A 30 -1.82 -18.42 -17.53
C LYS A 30 -1.08 -19.74 -17.30
N ARG A 31 0.24 -19.77 -17.51
CA ARG A 31 1.04 -20.98 -17.31
C ARG A 31 1.02 -21.46 -15.85
N ILE A 32 0.99 -20.55 -14.88
CA ILE A 32 0.83 -20.90 -13.45
C ILE A 32 -0.55 -21.51 -13.21
N ALA A 33 -1.61 -20.96 -13.79
CA ALA A 33 -2.96 -21.52 -13.66
C ALA A 33 -3.07 -22.91 -14.30
N ASP A 34 -2.51 -23.10 -15.50
CA ASP A 34 -2.50 -24.39 -16.20
C ASP A 34 -1.74 -25.46 -15.39
N GLU A 35 -0.60 -25.08 -14.79
CA GLU A 35 0.21 -25.99 -13.97
C GLU A 35 -0.45 -26.28 -12.62
N TYR A 36 -1.14 -25.30 -12.02
CA TYR A 36 -1.95 -25.52 -10.83
C TYR A 36 -3.08 -26.53 -11.10
N GLU A 37 -3.79 -26.41 -12.24
CA GLU A 37 -4.81 -27.38 -12.65
C GLU A 37 -4.20 -28.76 -12.91
N ALA A 38 -2.97 -28.83 -13.45
CA ALA A 38 -2.27 -30.10 -13.64
C ALA A 38 -1.91 -30.78 -12.30
N ILE A 39 -1.57 -30.02 -11.26
CA ILE A 39 -1.22 -30.54 -9.93
C ILE A 39 -2.46 -30.97 -9.14
N THR A 40 -3.52 -30.16 -9.17
CA THR A 40 -4.69 -30.29 -8.28
C THR A 40 -5.91 -30.93 -8.92
N ALA A 41 -5.96 -30.98 -10.26
CA ALA A 41 -7.17 -31.24 -11.04
C ALA A 41 -8.33 -30.24 -10.81
N GLU A 42 -8.05 -29.11 -10.16
CA GLU A 42 -8.99 -28.01 -9.91
C GLU A 42 -8.52 -26.73 -10.60
N LYS A 43 -9.46 -25.89 -11.03
CA LYS A 43 -9.12 -24.63 -11.69
C LYS A 43 -8.93 -23.53 -10.66
N ILE A 44 -7.78 -22.87 -10.72
CA ILE A 44 -7.61 -21.55 -10.13
C ILE A 44 -7.96 -20.49 -11.17
N ARG A 45 -8.88 -19.59 -10.84
CA ARG A 45 -9.17 -18.45 -11.71
C ARG A 45 -8.25 -17.30 -11.35
N ILE A 46 -7.35 -16.96 -12.27
CA ILE A 46 -6.47 -15.79 -12.14
C ILE A 46 -7.07 -14.62 -12.90
N PHE A 47 -7.46 -13.58 -12.17
CA PHE A 47 -7.89 -12.31 -12.74
C PHE A 47 -6.66 -11.51 -13.13
N VAL A 48 -6.38 -11.54 -14.44
CA VAL A 48 -5.39 -10.69 -15.09
C VAL A 48 -6.16 -9.54 -15.71
N ASP A 49 -5.77 -8.30 -15.41
CA ASP A 49 -6.28 -7.12 -16.12
C ASP A 49 -7.75 -6.76 -15.77
N LYS A 50 -7.94 -6.09 -14.63
CA LYS A 50 -9.16 -5.32 -14.36
C LYS A 50 -8.80 -3.83 -14.42
N GLU A 51 -8.92 -3.22 -15.59
CA GLU A 51 -9.05 -1.76 -15.68
C GLU A 51 -10.22 -1.31 -14.76
N ASN A 52 -9.93 -0.51 -13.73
CA ASN A 52 -10.94 0.19 -12.92
C ASN A 52 -12.01 -0.66 -12.20
N LEU A 53 -11.64 -1.74 -11.53
CA LEU A 53 -12.54 -2.31 -10.52
C LEU A 53 -11.98 -2.12 -9.12
N ASP A 54 -12.86 -1.67 -8.23
CA ASP A 54 -12.81 -1.77 -6.77
C ASP A 54 -12.51 -3.23 -6.36
N TRP A 55 -11.26 -3.65 -6.54
CA TRP A 55 -10.79 -4.98 -6.24
C TRP A 55 -10.85 -5.23 -4.72
N GLY A 56 -10.76 -4.16 -3.90
CA GLY A 56 -11.07 -4.20 -2.47
C GLY A 56 -12.50 -4.66 -2.20
N ALA A 57 -13.48 -4.18 -2.98
CA ALA A 57 -14.87 -4.63 -2.87
C ALA A 57 -15.07 -6.09 -3.33
N GLU A 58 -14.33 -6.56 -4.34
CA GLU A 58 -14.35 -7.98 -4.73
C GLU A 58 -13.75 -8.86 -3.64
N TRP A 59 -12.60 -8.46 -3.08
CA TRP A 59 -11.96 -9.15 -1.97
C TRP A 59 -12.87 -9.19 -0.73
N ASP A 60 -13.53 -8.08 -0.39
CA ASP A 60 -14.53 -8.03 0.67
C ASP A 60 -15.72 -8.93 0.41
N SER A 61 -16.21 -8.98 -0.82
CA SER A 61 -17.27 -9.91 -1.22
C SER A 61 -16.82 -11.36 -0.99
N ARG A 62 -15.54 -11.67 -1.24
CA ARG A 62 -14.98 -13.00 -0.98
C ARG A 62 -14.78 -13.29 0.50
N ILE A 63 -14.40 -12.29 1.31
CA ILE A 63 -14.43 -12.40 2.77
C ILE A 63 -15.86 -12.71 3.24
N LYS A 64 -16.85 -11.92 2.78
CA LYS A 64 -18.28 -12.12 3.09
C LYS A 64 -18.76 -13.52 2.66
N ALA A 65 -18.17 -14.07 1.61
CA ALA A 65 -18.49 -15.41 1.10
C ALA A 65 -17.70 -16.55 1.76
N ALA A 66 -16.89 -16.30 2.80
CA ALA A 66 -16.08 -17.33 3.45
C ALA A 66 -15.08 -17.99 2.46
N LEU A 67 -14.43 -17.16 1.62
CA LEU A 67 -13.45 -17.58 0.61
C LEU A 67 -12.12 -16.83 0.74
N ALA A 68 -11.90 -16.16 1.88
CA ALA A 68 -10.68 -15.39 2.11
C ALA A 68 -9.43 -16.28 2.07
N GLY A 69 -9.51 -17.49 2.64
CA GLY A 69 -8.40 -18.45 2.69
C GLY A 69 -7.95 -19.02 1.35
N THR A 70 -8.72 -18.78 0.28
CA THR A 70 -8.47 -19.34 -1.05
C THR A 70 -8.19 -18.28 -2.10
N THR A 71 -8.00 -17.04 -1.67
CA THR A 71 -7.86 -15.90 -2.55
C THR A 71 -6.44 -15.33 -2.42
N PHE A 72 -5.67 -15.42 -3.49
CA PHE A 72 -4.27 -14.98 -3.57
C PHE A 72 -4.16 -13.59 -4.18
N PHE A 73 -3.15 -12.84 -3.77
CA PHE A 73 -2.72 -11.62 -4.45
C PHE A 73 -1.27 -11.75 -4.90
N ILE A 74 -1.05 -11.64 -6.20
CA ILE A 74 0.21 -11.96 -6.87
C ILE A 74 0.72 -10.70 -7.59
N PRO A 75 1.48 -9.83 -6.91
CA PRO A 75 2.06 -8.66 -7.53
C PRO A 75 3.32 -9.03 -8.34
N VAL A 76 3.35 -8.61 -9.60
CA VAL A 76 4.52 -8.72 -10.48
C VAL A 76 5.38 -7.48 -10.33
N VAL A 77 6.41 -7.63 -9.51
CA VAL A 77 7.20 -6.51 -8.99
C VAL A 77 8.27 -6.07 -9.99
N THR A 78 8.20 -4.80 -10.37
CA THR A 78 9.14 -4.10 -11.26
C THR A 78 9.40 -2.67 -10.76
N PRO A 79 10.38 -1.93 -11.31
CA PRO A 79 10.53 -0.51 -11.00
C PRO A 79 9.32 0.36 -11.38
N ALA A 80 8.52 -0.02 -12.39
CA ALA A 80 7.34 0.71 -12.77
C ALA A 80 6.15 0.42 -11.85
N PHE A 81 6.06 -0.81 -11.30
CA PHE A 81 5.08 -1.18 -10.28
C PHE A 81 5.09 -0.20 -9.10
N PHE A 82 6.26 0.12 -8.54
CA PHE A 82 6.39 1.07 -7.43
C PHE A 82 6.14 2.54 -7.80
N LYS A 83 5.94 2.86 -9.08
CA LYS A 83 5.53 4.21 -9.53
C LYS A 83 4.03 4.30 -9.78
N SER A 84 3.34 3.16 -9.86
CA SER A 84 1.90 3.09 -10.06
C SER A 84 1.19 3.23 -8.72
N LEU A 85 0.43 4.31 -8.55
CA LEU A 85 -0.37 4.52 -7.34
C LEU A 85 -1.41 3.41 -7.15
N ASP A 86 -2.01 2.93 -8.25
CA ASP A 86 -3.02 1.87 -8.19
C ASP A 86 -2.43 0.55 -7.69
N CYS A 87 -1.27 0.15 -8.21
CA CYS A 87 -0.60 -1.09 -7.78
C CYS A 87 -0.15 -1.03 -6.31
N ARG A 88 0.29 0.15 -5.86
CA ARG A 88 0.70 0.38 -4.47
C ARG A 88 -0.49 0.27 -3.53
N ARG A 89 -1.59 0.96 -3.85
CA ARG A 89 -2.87 0.84 -3.15
C ARG A 89 -3.30 -0.62 -3.03
N GLU A 90 -3.24 -1.35 -4.15
CA GLU A 90 -3.64 -2.76 -4.19
C GLU A 90 -2.91 -3.63 -3.17
N VAL A 91 -1.58 -3.51 -3.13
CA VAL A 91 -0.75 -4.27 -2.17
C VAL A 91 -1.08 -3.90 -0.73
N LEU A 92 -1.23 -2.61 -0.43
CA LEU A 92 -1.43 -2.12 0.92
C LEU A 92 -2.75 -2.58 1.51
N THR A 93 -3.86 -2.33 0.80
CA THR A 93 -5.19 -2.75 1.23
C THR A 93 -5.26 -4.28 1.38
N PHE A 94 -4.66 -5.05 0.45
CA PHE A 94 -4.69 -6.51 0.53
C PHE A 94 -3.93 -7.00 1.75
N SER A 95 -2.72 -6.47 1.96
CA SER A 95 -1.88 -6.85 3.08
C SER A 95 -2.54 -6.52 4.42
N GLY A 96 -3.27 -5.39 4.51
CA GLY A 96 -4.07 -5.03 5.66
C GLY A 96 -5.11 -6.09 6.02
N HIS A 97 -5.95 -6.45 5.04
CA HIS A 97 -7.01 -7.44 5.21
C HIS A 97 -6.43 -8.83 5.49
N ALA A 98 -5.37 -9.23 4.78
CA ALA A 98 -4.72 -10.52 4.99
C ALA A 98 -4.10 -10.62 6.39
N LYS A 99 -3.42 -9.57 6.86
CA LYS A 99 -2.82 -9.53 8.20
C LYS A 99 -3.88 -9.57 9.29
N SER A 100 -4.99 -8.85 9.14
CA SER A 100 -6.11 -8.86 10.10
C SER A 100 -6.85 -10.20 10.18
N LEU A 101 -6.59 -11.12 9.25
CA LEU A 101 -7.10 -12.50 9.25
C LEU A 101 -6.01 -13.56 9.58
N GLY A 102 -4.76 -13.14 9.83
CA GLY A 102 -3.64 -14.08 9.97
C GLY A 102 -3.28 -14.82 8.67
N LEU A 103 -3.69 -14.29 7.52
CA LEU A 103 -3.54 -14.88 6.19
C LEU A 103 -2.49 -14.14 5.33
N SER A 104 -1.49 -13.50 5.94
CA SER A 104 -0.46 -12.71 5.24
C SER A 104 0.31 -13.48 4.16
N GLU A 105 0.28 -14.80 4.21
CA GLU A 105 0.93 -15.69 3.23
C GLU A 105 0.24 -15.75 1.87
N LEU A 106 -1.01 -15.27 1.78
CA LEU A 106 -1.76 -15.15 0.52
C LEU A 106 -1.21 -14.04 -0.39
N LEU A 107 -0.33 -13.18 0.14
CA LEU A 107 0.45 -12.22 -0.63
C LEU A 107 1.69 -12.91 -1.20
N LEU A 108 1.75 -13.05 -2.53
CA LEU A 108 2.80 -13.77 -3.25
C LEU A 108 3.51 -12.91 -4.30
N PRO A 109 4.45 -12.05 -3.88
CA PRO A 109 5.16 -11.20 -4.82
C PRO A 109 6.10 -12.00 -5.72
N ILE A 110 6.13 -11.65 -7.01
CA ILE A 110 7.08 -12.17 -7.99
C ILE A 110 8.01 -11.02 -8.38
N LEU A 111 9.28 -11.08 -7.97
CA LEU A 111 10.29 -10.10 -8.35
C LEU A 111 10.71 -10.31 -9.80
N TYR A 112 10.06 -9.59 -10.72
CA TYR A 112 10.23 -9.77 -12.16
C TYR A 112 11.42 -8.98 -12.70
N VAL A 113 11.62 -7.75 -12.23
CA VAL A 113 12.81 -6.93 -12.54
C VAL A 113 13.42 -6.46 -11.24
N SER A 114 14.76 -6.48 -11.13
CA SER A 114 15.46 -5.99 -9.94
C SER A 114 15.06 -4.54 -9.64
N VAL A 115 14.64 -4.30 -8.40
CA VAL A 115 14.24 -2.98 -7.91
C VAL A 115 15.27 -2.48 -6.90
N PRO A 116 15.90 -1.32 -7.15
CA PRO A 116 16.80 -0.71 -6.18
C PRO A 116 16.08 -0.34 -4.87
N GLY A 117 16.73 -0.68 -3.74
CA GLY A 117 16.24 -0.41 -2.39
C GLY A 117 15.02 -1.24 -1.99
N LEU A 118 14.85 -2.44 -2.57
CA LEU A 118 13.87 -3.43 -2.08
C LEU A 118 14.48 -4.16 -0.87
N GLU A 119 14.37 -3.54 0.29
CA GLU A 119 14.96 -3.98 1.56
C GLU A 119 13.91 -3.93 2.68
N LYS A 120 14.08 -4.74 3.73
CA LYS A 120 13.09 -4.90 4.81
C LYS A 120 12.85 -3.62 5.60
N ASP A 121 13.87 -2.78 5.70
CA ASP A 121 13.90 -1.48 6.36
C ASP A 121 13.79 -0.31 5.37
N SER A 122 13.29 -0.58 4.16
CA SER A 122 13.02 0.44 3.16
C SER A 122 12.08 1.52 3.71
N PRO A 123 12.36 2.82 3.49
CA PRO A 123 11.43 3.90 3.83
C PRO A 123 10.14 3.83 2.99
N ASP A 124 10.21 3.26 1.79
CA ASP A 124 9.03 2.99 0.97
C ASP A 124 8.29 1.77 1.55
N GLU A 125 7.07 1.99 2.04
CA GLU A 125 6.24 1.00 2.72
C GLU A 125 5.94 -0.24 1.87
N VAL A 126 5.60 -0.06 0.59
CA VAL A 126 5.26 -1.16 -0.30
C VAL A 126 6.50 -2.00 -0.58
N LYS A 127 7.68 -1.37 -0.66
CA LYS A 127 8.95 -2.10 -0.77
C LYS A 127 9.27 -2.87 0.50
N SER A 128 9.12 -2.23 1.66
CA SER A 128 9.34 -2.88 2.96
C SER A 128 8.41 -4.08 3.12
N LEU A 129 7.13 -3.91 2.80
CA LEU A 129 6.11 -4.94 2.85
C LEU A 129 6.46 -6.12 1.93
N ILE A 130 6.76 -5.85 0.65
CA ILE A 130 7.18 -6.89 -0.31
C ILE A 130 8.48 -7.58 0.15
N ALA A 131 9.45 -6.85 0.70
CA ALA A 131 10.72 -7.41 1.16
C ALA A 131 10.58 -8.24 2.45
N ASN A 132 9.57 -7.93 3.28
CA ASN A 132 9.22 -8.71 4.45
C ASN A 132 8.39 -9.96 4.10
N CYS A 133 7.73 -9.96 2.94
CA CYS A 133 7.16 -11.17 2.34
C CYS A 133 8.25 -12.06 1.71
N GLN A 134 8.01 -13.37 1.67
CA GLN A 134 8.84 -14.27 0.87
C GLN A 134 8.47 -14.12 -0.62
N TYR A 135 9.14 -13.22 -1.35
CA TYR A 135 8.92 -13.10 -2.80
C TYR A 135 9.68 -14.17 -3.59
N GLU A 136 9.19 -14.50 -4.79
CA GLU A 136 9.92 -15.35 -5.74
C GLU A 136 10.78 -14.52 -6.69
N ASP A 137 12.08 -14.83 -6.78
CA ASP A 137 12.99 -14.13 -7.70
C ASP A 137 12.86 -14.68 -9.13
N TRP A 138 12.26 -13.86 -10.00
CA TRP A 138 12.06 -14.16 -11.42
C TRP A 138 13.01 -13.35 -12.33
N THR A 139 13.94 -12.58 -11.76
CA THR A 139 14.76 -11.59 -12.49
C THR A 139 15.64 -12.19 -13.58
N LYS A 140 16.12 -13.43 -13.37
CA LYS A 140 16.88 -14.21 -14.35
C LYS A 140 15.97 -15.02 -15.26
N LEU A 141 14.91 -15.60 -14.70
CA LEU A 141 13.98 -16.48 -15.43
C LEU A 141 13.22 -15.75 -16.54
N ARG A 142 12.91 -14.46 -16.36
CA ARG A 142 12.33 -13.64 -17.44
C ARG A 142 13.22 -13.52 -18.69
N LEU A 143 14.52 -13.83 -18.59
CA LEU A 143 15.45 -13.79 -19.72
C LEU A 143 15.56 -15.15 -20.43
N GLU A 144 15.09 -16.22 -19.80
CA GLU A 144 15.08 -17.56 -20.37
C GLU A 144 13.98 -17.70 -21.43
N ASP A 145 14.15 -18.68 -22.31
CA ASP A 145 13.09 -19.14 -23.22
C ASP A 145 11.97 -19.81 -22.40
N GLU A 146 10.71 -19.54 -22.75
CA GLU A 146 9.55 -20.04 -21.99
C GLU A 146 9.38 -21.57 -22.07
N GLU A 147 9.89 -22.18 -23.13
CA GLU A 147 9.88 -23.64 -23.31
C GLU A 147 11.10 -24.31 -22.66
N SER A 148 12.05 -23.51 -22.18
CA SER A 148 13.25 -24.03 -21.53
C SER A 148 12.89 -24.88 -20.30
N PRO A 149 13.67 -25.94 -20.00
CA PRO A 149 13.47 -26.72 -18.80
C PRO A 149 13.57 -25.88 -17.51
N ALA A 150 14.38 -24.82 -17.52
CA ALA A 150 14.54 -23.93 -16.37
C ALA A 150 13.26 -23.13 -16.09
N TYR A 151 12.68 -22.52 -17.13
CA TYR A 151 11.44 -21.74 -17.01
C TYR A 151 10.27 -22.62 -16.57
N ARG A 152 10.05 -23.76 -17.24
CA ARG A 152 8.95 -24.69 -16.90
C ARG A 152 9.04 -25.22 -15.46
N LYS A 153 10.24 -25.56 -14.99
CA LYS A 153 10.45 -25.97 -13.59
C LYS A 153 10.14 -24.84 -12.59
N ALA A 154 10.42 -23.60 -12.95
CA ALA A 154 10.12 -22.46 -12.08
C ALA A 154 8.61 -22.18 -12.02
N VAL A 155 7.89 -22.33 -13.14
CA VAL A 155 6.42 -22.24 -13.17
C VAL A 155 5.81 -23.34 -12.29
N ALA A 156 6.27 -24.58 -12.43
CA ALA A 156 5.85 -25.71 -11.57
C ALA A 156 6.04 -25.40 -10.08
N ARG A 157 7.20 -24.85 -9.70
CA ARG A 157 7.45 -24.46 -8.31
C ARG A 157 6.49 -23.38 -7.80
N LEU A 158 6.15 -22.40 -8.63
CA LEU A 158 5.16 -21.37 -8.26
C LEU A 158 3.78 -21.99 -8.02
N ALA A 159 3.35 -22.90 -8.89
CA ALA A 159 2.08 -23.61 -8.73
C ALA A 159 2.07 -24.51 -7.48
N GLU A 160 3.14 -25.29 -7.26
CA GLU A 160 3.33 -26.08 -6.02
C GLU A 160 3.26 -25.21 -4.77
N ARG A 161 3.86 -24.01 -4.82
CA ARG A 161 3.82 -23.05 -3.72
C ARG A 161 2.41 -22.52 -3.45
N LEU A 162 1.62 -22.22 -4.49
CA LEU A 162 0.22 -21.83 -4.33
C LEU A 162 -0.59 -22.91 -3.62
N VAL A 163 -0.43 -24.17 -4.05
CA VAL A 163 -1.11 -25.32 -3.42
C VAL A 163 -0.71 -25.46 -1.96
N ALA A 164 0.58 -25.40 -1.65
CA ALA A 164 1.08 -25.52 -0.28
C ALA A 164 0.55 -24.41 0.65
N ILE A 165 0.42 -23.19 0.13
CA ILE A 165 -0.18 -22.09 0.90
C ILE A 165 -1.66 -22.35 1.12
N LEU A 166 -2.41 -22.72 0.07
CA LEU A 166 -3.84 -23.03 0.16
C LEU A 166 -4.13 -24.07 1.24
N GLU A 167 -3.38 -25.19 1.24
CA GLU A 167 -3.54 -26.26 2.23
C GLU A 167 -3.33 -25.78 3.67
N ARG A 168 -2.46 -24.78 3.87
CA ARG A 168 -2.15 -24.21 5.19
C ARG A 168 -3.11 -23.09 5.60
N THR A 169 -3.63 -22.32 4.67
CA THR A 169 -4.55 -21.20 4.93
C THR A 169 -6.00 -21.62 5.06
N LEU A 170 -6.41 -22.72 4.41
CA LEU A 170 -7.77 -23.27 4.50
C LEU A 170 -8.23 -23.52 5.95
N PRO A 171 -7.46 -24.20 6.82
CA PRO A 171 -7.84 -24.39 8.22
C PRO A 171 -7.97 -23.07 9.00
N VAL A 172 -7.10 -22.10 8.72
CA VAL A 172 -7.12 -20.78 9.39
C VAL A 172 -8.34 -19.99 8.96
N ALA A 173 -8.67 -19.98 7.67
CA ALA A 173 -9.86 -19.32 7.15
C ALA A 173 -11.14 -19.99 7.63
N SER A 174 -11.22 -21.33 7.60
CA SER A 174 -12.38 -22.06 8.14
C SER A 174 -12.54 -21.87 9.65
N LYS A 175 -11.45 -21.73 10.40
CA LYS A 175 -11.50 -21.39 11.83
C LYS A 175 -12.01 -19.95 12.01
N ASN A 176 -11.45 -18.98 11.29
CA ASN A 176 -11.92 -17.59 11.33
C ASN A 176 -13.41 -17.50 10.96
N GLU A 177 -13.88 -18.28 9.98
CA GLU A 177 -15.30 -18.35 9.58
C GLU A 177 -16.17 -18.97 10.68
N GLN A 178 -15.69 -20.00 11.37
CA GLN A 178 -16.37 -20.61 12.51
C GLN A 178 -16.38 -19.69 13.73
N ASP A 179 -15.31 -18.95 13.99
CA ASP A 179 -15.19 -17.96 15.06
C ASP A 179 -16.09 -16.74 14.80
N ILE A 180 -16.36 -16.42 13.52
CA ILE A 180 -17.36 -15.43 13.11
C ILE A 180 -18.81 -15.91 13.39
N GLU A 181 -19.09 -17.21 13.23
CA GLU A 181 -20.42 -17.80 13.52
C GLU A 181 -20.64 -18.20 14.99
N SER A 182 -19.55 -18.41 15.75
CA SER A 182 -19.57 -18.96 17.11
C SER A 182 -18.91 -17.97 18.07
N GLN A 183 -19.70 -17.23 18.84
CA GLN A 183 -19.17 -16.29 19.84
C GLN A 183 -18.26 -16.99 20.87
N GLU A 184 -16.94 -16.76 20.75
CA GLU A 184 -16.00 -16.43 21.82
C GLU A 184 -14.63 -16.11 21.17
N PRO A 185 -14.15 -14.85 21.21
CA PRO A 185 -12.88 -14.51 20.58
C PRO A 185 -11.71 -15.17 21.32
N GLU A 186 -10.79 -15.80 20.59
CA GLU A 186 -9.46 -16.13 21.11
C GLU A 186 -8.74 -14.83 21.52
N GLU A 187 -8.80 -14.51 22.82
CA GLU A 187 -8.28 -13.30 23.47
C GLU A 187 -6.80 -13.01 23.18
N ALA A 188 -6.02 -13.99 22.69
CA ALA A 188 -4.59 -13.87 22.49
C ALA A 188 -4.14 -13.18 21.19
N THR A 189 -5.03 -12.97 20.20
CA THR A 189 -4.66 -12.25 18.95
C THR A 189 -5.40 -10.92 18.81
N LEU A 190 -6.66 -10.86 19.22
CA LEU A 190 -7.47 -9.65 19.15
C LEU A 190 -6.96 -8.55 20.09
N VAL A 191 -6.65 -8.91 21.35
CA VAL A 191 -6.19 -7.94 22.36
C VAL A 191 -4.85 -7.32 21.97
N GLU A 192 -3.96 -8.08 21.32
CA GLU A 192 -2.67 -7.55 20.82
C GLU A 192 -2.87 -6.56 19.67
N VAL A 193 -3.75 -6.88 18.70
CA VAL A 193 -4.06 -5.99 17.57
C VAL A 193 -4.76 -4.72 18.06
N MET A 194 -5.69 -4.84 19.02
CA MET A 194 -6.39 -3.70 19.61
C MET A 194 -5.43 -2.79 20.41
N ALA A 195 -4.57 -3.37 21.25
CA ALA A 195 -3.58 -2.61 22.01
C ALA A 195 -2.61 -1.85 21.07
N GLN A 196 -2.16 -2.49 19.99
CA GLN A 196 -1.30 -1.85 19.01
C GLN A 196 -2.00 -0.70 18.28
N MET A 197 -3.26 -0.87 17.90
CA MET A 197 -4.07 0.19 17.27
C MET A 197 -4.32 1.36 18.22
N GLU A 198 -4.69 1.10 19.48
CA GLU A 198 -4.94 2.14 20.49
C GLU A 198 -3.69 3.01 20.73
N GLU A 199 -2.52 2.39 20.72
CA GLU A 199 -1.24 3.10 20.87
C GLU A 199 -0.86 3.89 19.61
N ALA A 200 -1.07 3.31 18.43
CA ALA A 200 -0.64 3.87 17.14
C ALA A 200 -1.57 4.98 16.62
N PHE A 201 -2.88 4.91 16.89
CA PHE A 201 -3.85 5.84 16.32
C PHE A 201 -3.62 7.31 16.72
N PRO A 202 -3.39 7.66 18.00
CA PRO A 202 -3.08 9.04 18.39
C PRO A 202 -1.79 9.57 17.76
N ARG A 203 -0.75 8.72 17.67
CA ARG A 203 0.52 9.08 17.02
C ARG A 203 0.32 9.33 15.53
N TRP A 204 -0.48 8.50 14.87
CA TRP A 204 -0.79 8.67 13.45
C TRP A 204 -1.51 10.01 13.17
N VAL A 205 -2.48 10.38 14.02
CA VAL A 205 -3.16 11.68 13.94
C VAL A 205 -2.20 12.85 14.20
N GLU A 206 -1.27 12.73 15.16
CA GLU A 206 -0.23 13.71 15.41
C GLU A 206 0.69 13.89 14.18
N VAL A 207 1.09 12.79 13.54
CA VAL A 207 1.89 12.81 12.32
C VAL A 207 1.17 13.55 11.19
N ILE A 208 -0.13 13.34 10.98
CA ILE A 208 -0.91 14.07 9.95
C ILE A 208 -0.84 15.59 10.20
N ASN A 209 -1.06 16.01 11.44
CA ASN A 209 -1.07 17.42 11.80
C ASN A 209 0.32 18.06 11.65
N GLU A 210 1.36 17.38 12.13
CA GLU A 210 2.73 17.90 12.03
C GLU A 210 3.22 17.91 10.58
N PHE A 211 2.84 16.92 9.77
CA PHE A 211 3.18 16.86 8.34
C PHE A 211 2.64 18.09 7.61
N ALA A 212 1.37 18.47 7.86
CA ALA A 212 0.77 19.67 7.28
C ALA A 212 1.49 20.96 7.72
N ALA A 213 1.84 21.09 9.00
CA ALA A 213 2.55 22.25 9.52
C ALA A 213 3.96 22.41 8.93
N VAL A 214 4.70 21.31 8.79
CA VAL A 214 6.04 21.33 8.18
C VAL A 214 5.97 21.63 6.68
N MET A 215 4.98 21.09 5.96
CA MET A 215 4.73 21.41 4.55
C MET A 215 4.50 22.92 4.37
N GLU A 216 3.65 23.52 5.21
CA GLU A 216 3.36 24.96 5.19
C GLU A 216 4.63 25.79 5.46
N SER A 217 5.46 25.38 6.43
CA SER A 217 6.74 26.03 6.71
C SER A 217 7.68 26.02 5.51
N ILE A 218 7.83 24.87 4.83
CA ILE A 218 8.65 24.75 3.61
C ILE A 218 8.08 25.64 2.49
N GLY A 219 6.75 25.65 2.32
CA GLY A 219 6.06 26.48 1.33
C GLY A 219 6.28 27.98 1.53
N ASN A 220 6.26 28.44 2.79
CA ASN A 220 6.53 29.83 3.15
C ASN A 220 7.97 30.25 2.81
N GLU A 221 8.95 29.39 3.12
CA GLU A 221 10.35 29.63 2.75
C GLU A 221 10.56 29.70 1.23
N ALA A 222 9.92 28.80 0.48
CA ALA A 222 9.98 28.79 -0.98
C ALA A 222 9.37 30.05 -1.59
N THR A 223 8.23 30.51 -1.06
CA THR A 223 7.57 31.75 -1.48
C THR A 223 8.46 32.96 -1.22
N GLY A 224 9.07 33.05 -0.03
CA GLY A 224 10.03 34.10 0.32
C GLY A 224 11.24 34.12 -0.62
N ALA A 225 11.79 32.95 -0.94
CA ALA A 225 12.91 32.84 -1.88
C ALA A 225 12.54 33.25 -3.31
N SER A 226 11.30 33.01 -3.76
CA SER A 226 10.84 33.49 -5.06
C SER A 226 10.82 35.02 -5.13
N GLU A 227 10.40 35.67 -4.05
CA GLU A 227 10.41 37.13 -3.93
C GLU A 227 11.85 37.69 -3.87
N GLU A 228 12.75 37.04 -3.12
CA GLU A 228 14.18 37.39 -3.11
C GLU A 228 14.82 37.27 -4.50
N ILE A 229 14.43 36.27 -5.29
CA ILE A 229 14.86 36.11 -6.68
C ILE A 229 14.36 37.28 -7.53
N HIS A 230 13.07 37.63 -7.45
CA HIS A 230 12.50 38.75 -8.19
C HIS A 230 13.22 40.07 -7.87
N GLN A 231 13.49 40.34 -6.58
CA GLN A 231 14.25 41.52 -6.16
C GLN A 231 15.70 41.49 -6.62
N SER A 232 16.33 40.31 -6.62
CA SER A 232 17.68 40.13 -7.15
C SER A 232 17.73 40.41 -8.66
N ASP A 233 16.75 39.92 -9.42
CA ASP A 233 16.64 40.14 -10.86
C ASP A 233 16.39 41.62 -11.18
N ALA A 234 15.52 42.30 -10.43
CA ALA A 234 15.25 43.73 -10.58
C ALA A 234 16.51 44.60 -10.36
N ARG A 235 17.46 44.13 -9.54
CA ARG A 235 18.77 44.76 -9.31
C ARG A 235 19.86 44.31 -10.30
N GLY A 236 19.51 43.53 -11.32
CA GLY A 236 20.46 43.03 -12.33
C GLY A 236 21.33 41.85 -11.88
N GLY A 237 20.93 41.13 -10.82
CA GLY A 237 21.70 40.01 -10.25
C GLY A 237 21.77 38.76 -11.12
N GLY A 238 20.86 38.62 -12.11
CA GLY A 238 20.84 37.53 -13.09
C GLY A 238 20.97 36.13 -12.47
N PHE A 239 21.59 35.19 -13.21
CA PHE A 239 21.75 33.80 -12.75
C PHE A 239 22.58 33.65 -11.48
N ALA A 240 23.57 34.52 -11.24
CA ALA A 240 24.39 34.46 -10.03
C ALA A 240 23.57 34.80 -8.77
N GLY A 241 22.69 35.80 -8.87
CA GLY A 241 21.75 36.17 -7.81
C GLY A 241 20.75 35.06 -7.51
N ARG A 242 20.17 34.46 -8.55
CA ARG A 242 19.27 33.30 -8.43
C ARG A 242 19.94 32.12 -7.75
N LEU A 243 21.15 31.76 -8.18
CA LEU A 243 21.92 30.66 -7.59
C LEU A 243 22.21 30.90 -6.11
N ARG A 244 22.58 32.13 -5.72
CA ARG A 244 22.80 32.50 -4.32
C ARG A 244 21.53 32.31 -3.48
N VAL A 245 20.39 32.81 -3.94
CA VAL A 245 19.11 32.66 -3.22
C VAL A 245 18.71 31.18 -3.13
N SER A 246 18.89 30.40 -4.21
CA SER A 246 18.62 28.95 -4.18
C SER A 246 19.50 28.19 -3.18
N HIS A 247 20.76 28.61 -2.99
CA HIS A 247 21.62 28.03 -1.95
C HIS A 247 21.15 28.39 -0.54
N GLN A 248 20.78 29.65 -0.31
CA GLN A 248 20.25 30.10 0.98
C GLN A 248 18.93 29.39 1.32
N LEU A 249 18.03 29.25 0.34
CA LEU A 249 16.81 28.47 0.51
C LEU A 249 17.13 27.03 0.92
N ALA A 250 18.06 26.37 0.21
CA ALA A 250 18.46 25.00 0.52
C ALA A 250 18.95 24.84 1.97
N GLU A 251 19.71 25.83 2.48
CA GLU A 251 20.16 25.84 3.87
C GLU A 251 19.00 26.03 4.85
N ARG A 252 18.07 26.97 4.58
CA ARG A 252 16.92 27.26 5.44
C ARG A 252 15.95 26.09 5.54
N ILE A 253 15.70 25.39 4.44
CA ILE A 253 14.72 24.28 4.41
C ILE A 253 15.34 22.91 4.71
N ALA A 254 16.66 22.79 4.89
CA ALA A 254 17.31 21.50 5.08
C ALA A 254 16.71 20.72 6.26
N GLU A 255 16.66 21.33 7.45
CA GLU A 255 16.08 20.72 8.65
C GLU A 255 14.56 20.46 8.51
N PRO A 256 13.73 21.43 8.07
CA PRO A 256 12.32 21.16 7.77
C PRO A 256 12.11 19.97 6.82
N VAL A 257 12.93 19.84 5.77
CA VAL A 257 12.82 18.73 4.81
C VAL A 257 13.22 17.39 5.43
N GLU A 258 14.24 17.35 6.29
CA GLU A 258 14.57 16.12 7.04
C GLU A 258 13.41 15.71 7.95
N ARG A 259 12.81 16.67 8.67
CA ARG A 259 11.64 16.41 9.52
C ARG A 259 10.45 15.94 8.69
N PHE A 260 10.18 16.58 7.56
CA PHE A 260 9.10 16.22 6.64
C PHE A 260 9.26 14.78 6.11
N HIS A 261 10.48 14.41 5.74
CA HIS A 261 10.79 13.04 5.30
C HIS A 261 10.65 12.02 6.43
N ALA A 262 11.08 12.35 7.64
CA ALA A 262 10.90 11.49 8.81
C ALA A 262 9.41 11.28 9.12
N LEU A 263 8.60 12.34 9.04
CA LEU A 263 7.15 12.27 9.25
C LEU A 263 6.45 11.40 8.19
N GLY A 264 6.86 11.48 6.92
CA GLY A 264 6.34 10.57 5.88
C GLY A 264 6.60 9.09 6.19
N ASN A 265 7.82 8.75 6.65
CA ASN A 265 8.13 7.37 7.06
C ASN A 265 7.30 6.93 8.28
N GLN A 266 7.14 7.83 9.26
CA GLN A 266 6.33 7.58 10.45
C GLN A 266 4.86 7.40 10.10
N TYR A 267 4.32 8.20 9.18
CA TYR A 267 2.94 8.09 8.71
C TYR A 267 2.64 6.68 8.19
N SER A 268 3.46 6.18 7.26
CA SER A 268 3.34 4.83 6.72
C SER A 268 3.46 3.75 7.80
N THR A 269 4.43 3.90 8.70
CA THR A 269 4.69 2.91 9.76
C THR A 269 3.50 2.81 10.71
N GLU A 270 2.97 3.94 11.18
CA GLU A 270 1.82 3.95 12.08
C GLU A 270 0.55 3.49 11.36
N LEU A 271 0.37 3.85 10.09
CA LEU A 271 -0.80 3.43 9.32
C LEU A 271 -0.88 1.89 9.18
N VAL A 272 0.25 1.21 8.95
CA VAL A 272 0.33 -0.27 8.92
C VAL A 272 -0.01 -0.92 10.27
N ASN A 273 0.13 -0.19 11.37
CA ASN A 273 -0.20 -0.66 12.72
C ASN A 273 -1.65 -0.35 13.12
N VAL A 274 -2.22 0.74 12.60
CA VAL A 274 -3.62 1.13 12.83
C VAL A 274 -4.57 0.29 11.99
N ASP A 275 -4.23 0.05 10.72
CA ASP A 275 -5.10 -0.55 9.72
C ASP A 275 -5.74 -1.89 10.15
N PRO A 276 -4.99 -2.90 10.64
CA PRO A 276 -5.59 -4.16 11.06
C PRO A 276 -6.59 -3.99 12.20
N GLY A 277 -6.37 -3.04 13.11
CA GLY A 277 -7.26 -2.76 14.23
C GLY A 277 -8.57 -2.13 13.78
N VAL A 278 -8.50 -1.11 12.92
CA VAL A 278 -9.69 -0.47 12.35
C VAL A 278 -10.54 -1.46 11.58
N LEU A 279 -9.92 -2.28 10.71
CA LEU A 279 -10.62 -3.33 9.95
C LEU A 279 -11.26 -4.39 10.85
N THR A 280 -10.63 -4.70 11.99
CA THR A 280 -11.19 -5.65 12.96
C THR A 280 -12.42 -5.08 13.65
N LEU A 281 -12.36 -3.84 14.12
CA LEU A 281 -13.51 -3.15 14.71
C LEU A 281 -14.67 -3.01 13.72
N ILE A 282 -14.41 -2.71 12.45
CA ILE A 282 -15.47 -2.65 11.43
C ILE A 282 -16.13 -4.02 11.22
N ARG A 283 -15.36 -5.12 11.26
CA ARG A 283 -15.93 -6.47 11.16
C ARG A 283 -16.78 -6.79 12.39
N GLU A 284 -16.30 -6.48 13.59
CA GLU A 284 -17.06 -6.65 14.83
C GLU A 284 -18.35 -5.83 14.85
N ALA A 285 -18.31 -4.60 14.32
CA ALA A 285 -19.50 -3.74 14.23
C ALA A 285 -20.65 -4.38 13.45
N ARG A 286 -20.32 -5.18 12.43
CA ARG A 286 -21.28 -5.90 11.59
C ARG A 286 -21.87 -7.12 12.29
N LEU A 287 -21.20 -7.63 13.32
CA LEU A 287 -21.70 -8.73 14.15
C LEU A 287 -22.68 -8.14 15.18
N GLN A 288 -23.96 -8.52 15.12
CA GLN A 288 -25.07 -7.93 15.89
C GLN A 288 -25.01 -8.15 17.43
N ALA A 289 -23.85 -8.50 17.98
CA ALA A 289 -23.64 -8.99 19.33
C ALA A 289 -23.24 -7.93 20.37
N LEU A 290 -22.98 -6.68 19.95
CA LEU A 290 -22.44 -5.65 20.84
C LEU A 290 -23.50 -5.12 21.82
N SER A 291 -23.07 -4.85 23.05
CA SER A 291 -23.87 -4.11 24.03
C SER A 291 -24.12 -2.67 23.55
N ASP A 292 -25.13 -2.00 24.10
CA ASP A 292 -25.43 -0.61 23.72
C ASP A 292 -24.29 0.36 24.09
N GLU A 293 -23.53 0.05 25.15
CA GLU A 293 -22.38 0.86 25.58
C GLU A 293 -21.19 0.68 24.63
N ASP A 294 -20.87 -0.57 24.27
CA ASP A 294 -19.80 -0.89 23.32
C ASP A 294 -20.11 -0.32 21.92
N ARG A 295 -21.37 -0.43 21.48
CA ARG A 295 -21.83 0.16 20.22
C ARG A 295 -21.63 1.67 20.20
N LYS A 296 -21.91 2.35 21.32
CA LYS A 296 -21.71 3.80 21.42
C LYS A 296 -20.24 4.18 21.34
N GLN A 297 -19.37 3.50 22.08
CA GLN A 297 -17.92 3.75 22.05
C GLN A 297 -17.33 3.51 20.66
N MET A 298 -17.75 2.42 20.00
CA MET A 298 -17.34 2.10 18.65
C MET A 298 -17.79 3.17 17.62
N ASN A 299 -19.02 3.68 17.73
CA ASN A 299 -19.49 4.76 16.87
C ASN A 299 -18.71 6.08 17.10
N GLU A 300 -18.35 6.39 18.35
CA GLU A 300 -17.50 7.55 18.67
C GLU A 300 -16.09 7.40 18.06
N PHE A 301 -15.54 6.17 18.11
CA PHE A 301 -14.28 5.84 17.45
C PHE A 301 -14.39 5.98 15.93
N PHE A 302 -15.41 5.41 15.29
CA PHE A 302 -15.64 5.54 13.85
C PHE A 302 -15.84 6.99 13.40
N SER A 303 -16.52 7.80 14.21
CA SER A 303 -16.61 9.25 13.95
C SER A 303 -15.22 9.92 13.96
N SER A 304 -14.35 9.50 14.88
CA SER A 304 -12.96 9.98 14.95
C SER A 304 -12.14 9.53 13.73
N VAL A 305 -12.31 8.27 13.30
CA VAL A 305 -11.70 7.74 12.07
C VAL A 305 -12.16 8.54 10.86
N LYS A 306 -13.47 8.70 10.62
CA LYS A 306 -14.02 9.51 9.52
C LYS A 306 -13.51 10.96 9.55
N GLY A 307 -13.39 11.54 10.75
CA GLY A 307 -12.79 12.86 10.92
C GLY A 307 -11.33 12.93 10.44
N ALA A 308 -10.52 11.93 10.78
CA ALA A 308 -9.13 11.82 10.32
C ALA A 308 -9.04 11.58 8.79
N VAL A 309 -9.91 10.72 8.23
CA VAL A 309 -10.00 10.50 6.78
C VAL A 309 -10.33 11.81 6.05
N ALA A 310 -11.32 12.56 6.53
CA ALA A 310 -11.71 13.84 5.94
C ALA A 310 -10.58 14.89 6.03
N ALA A 311 -9.88 14.95 7.16
CA ALA A 311 -8.74 15.85 7.34
C ALA A 311 -7.58 15.50 6.39
N SER A 312 -7.27 14.21 6.23
CA SER A 312 -6.27 13.74 5.26
C SER A 312 -6.69 14.08 3.83
N ARG A 313 -7.96 13.83 3.47
CA ARG A 313 -8.51 14.09 2.14
C ARG A 313 -8.47 15.57 1.76
N ALA A 314 -8.78 16.46 2.71
CA ALA A 314 -8.71 17.90 2.51
C ALA A 314 -7.31 18.40 2.12
N ASN A 315 -6.26 17.68 2.52
CA ASN A 315 -4.87 18.04 2.24
C ASN A 315 -4.33 17.46 0.92
N ILE A 316 -5.00 16.49 0.29
CA ILE A 316 -4.50 15.82 -0.94
C ILE A 316 -4.21 16.80 -2.07
N SER A 317 -5.11 17.76 -2.34
CA SER A 317 -4.91 18.74 -3.42
C SER A 317 -3.66 19.56 -3.17
N SER A 318 -3.49 20.07 -1.93
CA SER A 318 -2.32 20.81 -1.50
C SER A 318 -1.04 19.99 -1.60
N LEU A 319 -1.09 18.69 -1.27
CA LEU A 319 0.03 17.77 -1.40
C LEU A 319 0.45 17.55 -2.85
N ARG A 320 -0.51 17.43 -3.77
CA ARG A 320 -0.24 17.29 -5.21
C ARG A 320 0.39 18.57 -5.77
N GLU A 321 -0.18 19.74 -5.45
CA GLU A 321 0.36 21.04 -5.85
C GLU A 321 1.77 21.28 -5.29
N PHE A 322 2.01 20.90 -4.03
CA PHE A 322 3.33 20.95 -3.42
C PHE A 322 4.33 20.05 -4.15
N SER A 323 3.95 18.80 -4.46
CA SER A 323 4.80 17.86 -5.21
C SER A 323 5.17 18.38 -6.60
N GLU A 324 4.21 18.96 -7.33
CA GLU A 324 4.46 19.60 -8.62
C GLU A 324 5.44 20.78 -8.51
N SER A 325 5.25 21.60 -7.48
CA SER A 325 6.12 22.75 -7.18
C SER A 325 7.55 22.30 -6.84
N VAL A 326 7.70 21.24 -6.04
CA VAL A 326 9.00 20.65 -5.68
C VAL A 326 9.75 20.13 -6.91
N GLY A 327 9.04 19.56 -7.89
CA GLY A 327 9.63 19.10 -9.14
C GLY A 327 10.43 20.19 -9.88
N SER A 328 9.93 21.44 -9.84
CA SER A 328 10.60 22.60 -10.44
C SER A 328 11.90 22.99 -9.71
N LEU A 329 12.03 22.70 -8.41
CA LEU A 329 13.18 23.07 -7.58
C LEU A 329 14.45 22.27 -7.92
N LYS A 330 14.31 21.05 -8.45
CA LYS A 330 15.45 20.18 -8.83
C LYS A 330 16.40 20.81 -9.84
N GLY A 331 15.89 21.73 -10.66
CA GLY A 331 16.64 22.43 -11.70
C GLY A 331 17.41 23.66 -11.20
N LEU A 332 17.08 24.18 -10.02
CA LEU A 332 17.61 25.46 -9.53
C LEU A 332 19.07 25.37 -9.06
N SER A 333 19.43 24.31 -8.33
CA SER A 333 20.80 24.10 -7.88
C SER A 333 21.09 22.62 -7.61
N LYS A 334 22.38 22.27 -7.50
CA LYS A 334 22.79 20.91 -7.10
C LYS A 334 22.35 20.57 -5.67
N ALA A 335 22.27 21.57 -4.78
CA ALA A 335 21.90 21.39 -3.37
C ALA A 335 20.41 21.09 -3.19
N MET A 336 19.54 21.59 -4.08
CA MET A 336 18.08 21.38 -4.00
C MET A 336 17.64 19.96 -4.41
N ARG A 337 18.42 19.27 -5.25
CA ARG A 337 18.06 17.94 -5.76
C ARG A 337 17.79 16.90 -4.66
N PRO A 338 18.70 16.65 -3.69
CA PRO A 338 18.44 15.67 -2.64
C PRO A 338 17.23 16.06 -1.77
N LEU A 339 17.03 17.35 -1.50
CA LEU A 339 15.90 17.85 -0.72
C LEU A 339 14.58 17.60 -1.44
N ALA A 340 14.52 17.89 -2.75
CA ALA A 340 13.34 17.63 -3.56
C ALA A 340 12.97 16.15 -3.64
N VAL A 341 13.95 15.26 -3.73
CA VAL A 341 13.70 13.81 -3.69
C VAL A 341 13.09 13.37 -2.37
N LYS A 342 13.57 13.90 -1.24
CA LYS A 342 13.02 13.62 0.09
C LYS A 342 11.57 14.12 0.23
N MET A 343 11.31 15.36 -0.19
CA MET A 343 9.96 15.94 -0.19
C MET A 343 8.97 15.12 -1.04
N GLU A 344 9.35 14.75 -2.26
CA GLU A 344 8.51 13.90 -3.13
C GLU A 344 8.25 12.52 -2.53
N SER A 345 9.23 11.94 -1.84
CA SER A 345 9.08 10.65 -1.15
C SER A 345 8.06 10.77 -0.02
N ALA A 346 8.16 11.81 0.80
CA ALA A 346 7.28 12.06 1.94
C ALA A 346 5.83 12.27 1.49
N VAL A 347 5.62 13.08 0.44
CA VAL A 347 4.28 13.28 -0.13
C VAL A 347 3.70 11.97 -0.67
N ARG A 348 4.52 11.15 -1.34
CA ARG A 348 4.06 9.87 -1.89
C ARG A 348 3.52 8.95 -0.80
N GLN A 349 4.21 8.85 0.34
CA GLN A 349 3.79 8.02 1.47
C GLN A 349 2.40 8.41 1.98
N VAL A 350 2.13 9.72 2.11
CA VAL A 350 0.80 10.19 2.52
C VAL A 350 -0.27 9.92 1.46
N LEU A 351 0.07 10.10 0.18
CA LEU A 351 -0.86 9.83 -0.93
C LEU A 351 -1.20 8.34 -1.07
N ASP A 352 -0.24 7.44 -0.83
CA ASP A 352 -0.45 6.00 -0.86
C ASP A 352 -1.39 5.56 0.27
N GLY A 353 -1.15 6.06 1.49
CA GLY A 353 -1.98 5.73 2.65
C GLY A 353 -3.41 6.24 2.57
N GLN A 354 -3.68 7.31 1.81
CA GLN A 354 -5.04 7.81 1.63
C GLN A 354 -6.01 6.74 1.12
N ALA A 355 -5.56 5.83 0.28
CA ALA A 355 -6.45 4.79 -0.25
C ALA A 355 -6.92 3.81 0.83
N ILE A 356 -6.08 3.55 1.84
CA ILE A 356 -6.46 2.76 3.03
C ILE A 356 -7.55 3.50 3.80
N LEU A 357 -7.42 4.83 3.96
CA LEU A 357 -8.39 5.66 4.66
C LEU A 357 -9.74 5.73 3.95
N ASP A 358 -9.71 5.93 2.63
CA ASP A 358 -10.92 5.95 1.81
C ASP A 358 -11.67 4.60 1.92
N GLU A 359 -10.92 3.50 2.03
CA GLU A 359 -11.49 2.16 2.22
C GLU A 359 -12.12 2.00 3.62
N TRP A 360 -11.48 2.49 4.68
CA TRP A 360 -12.08 2.49 6.02
C TRP A 360 -13.41 3.22 6.04
N GLU A 361 -13.48 4.43 5.46
CA GLU A 361 -14.72 5.22 5.42
C GLU A 361 -15.83 4.46 4.70
N ARG A 362 -15.54 3.88 3.53
CA ARG A 362 -16.50 3.05 2.77
C ARG A 362 -17.00 1.87 3.60
N LEU A 363 -16.09 1.15 4.25
CA LEU A 363 -16.42 -0.03 5.05
C LEU A 363 -17.24 0.29 6.29
N ILE A 364 -16.97 1.43 6.94
CA ILE A 364 -17.75 1.93 8.07
C ILE A 364 -19.16 2.32 7.62
N ASP A 365 -19.30 3.07 6.52
CA ASP A 365 -20.61 3.46 5.98
C ASP A 365 -21.49 2.24 5.66
N GLU A 366 -20.89 1.17 5.11
CA GLU A 366 -21.57 -0.11 4.88
C GLU A 366 -21.95 -0.88 6.16
N SER A 367 -21.27 -0.61 7.29
CA SER A 367 -21.59 -1.25 8.58
C SER A 367 -22.72 -0.53 9.32
N GLU A 368 -22.94 0.75 9.03
CA GLU A 368 -24.00 1.58 9.60
C GLU A 368 -25.34 1.45 8.84
N SER A 369 -25.31 0.92 7.61
CA SER A 369 -26.48 0.67 6.73
C SER A 369 -27.11 -0.70 6.97
#